data_AF-A0A813LNN1-F1
#
_entry.id   AF-A0A813LNN1-F1
#
_cell.length_a   1.000
_cell.length_b   1.000
_cell.length_c   1.000
_cell.angle_alpha   90.00
_cell.angle_beta   90.00
_cell.angle_gamma   90.00
#
_symmetry.space_group_name_H-M   'P 1'
#
loop_
_entity.id
_entity.type
_entity.pdbx_description
1 polymer ?
#
loop_
_entity_poly.entity_id
_entity_poly.type
_entity_poly.pdbx_seq_one_letter_code
_entity_poly.pdbx_strand_id
1 'polypeptide(L)'
;MIMQGIFGTIPWSVMGNSMLYFKLTGMGDMESSILTSEGTVMGMFGNILGGLVADSLARRLGYHGRPLSAQITVAIGIPLVFLQFYGIPAGDGSFWAYFAIIAGFGLLGSWAQFGTNFPILSDIAPSRDRSKVMAWECALENSIANAIGPIFVAVLAERCFGYTFGKVDADGKSLHSATALVKAMTATICIPWVICFFAYTILHWSYPRDMKRAQEQAAKKRANSPEKTTIQEVAATGTATPIAEATEAVVLKANSEECPEISASVWSLSTWTYLIQTEDRH
;
A
#
# COMPACT_ATOMS: atom_id res chain seq x y z
N MET A 1 -7.46 -1.35 -9.59
CA MET A 1 -6.80 -1.19 -8.28
C MET A 1 -7.39 -2.12 -7.25
N ILE A 2 -8.64 -1.96 -6.83
CA ILE A 2 -9.28 -2.84 -5.81
C ILE A 2 -9.02 -4.34 -6.05
N MET A 3 -9.25 -4.85 -7.26
CA MET A 3 -8.98 -6.27 -7.57
C MET A 3 -7.50 -6.65 -7.38
N GLN A 4 -6.59 -5.80 -7.87
CA GLN A 4 -5.15 -6.02 -7.72
C GLN A 4 -4.75 -6.00 -6.24
N GLY A 5 -5.24 -5.04 -5.45
CA GLY A 5 -4.84 -4.94 -4.06
C GLY A 5 -5.50 -5.99 -3.15
N ILE A 6 -6.69 -6.51 -3.48
CA ILE A 6 -7.20 -7.72 -2.82
C ILE A 6 -6.24 -8.90 -3.06
N PHE A 7 -5.96 -9.22 -4.33
CA PHE A 7 -5.07 -10.35 -4.65
C PHE A 7 -3.62 -10.11 -4.23
N GLY A 8 -3.18 -8.85 -4.19
CA GLY A 8 -1.85 -8.45 -3.73
C GLY A 8 -1.70 -8.54 -2.20
N THR A 9 -2.78 -8.31 -1.46
CA THR A 9 -2.80 -8.29 0.02
C THR A 9 -3.01 -9.67 0.64
N ILE A 10 -3.71 -10.59 -0.06
CA ILE A 10 -3.91 -11.98 0.42
C ILE A 10 -2.58 -12.63 0.86
N PRO A 11 -1.50 -12.58 0.07
CA PRO A 11 -0.22 -13.18 0.46
C PRO A 11 0.38 -12.60 1.74
N TRP A 12 0.24 -11.29 1.96
CA TRP A 12 0.72 -10.65 3.18
C TRP A 12 -0.06 -11.12 4.41
N SER A 13 -1.37 -11.33 4.29
CA SER A 13 -2.20 -11.91 5.34
C SER A 13 -1.74 -13.33 5.72
N VAL A 14 -1.46 -14.17 4.72
CA VAL A 14 -0.96 -15.54 4.92
C VAL A 14 0.44 -15.54 5.54
N MET A 15 1.32 -14.64 5.08
CA MET A 15 2.66 -14.50 5.63
C MET A 15 2.68 -14.02 7.08
N GLY A 16 1.60 -13.39 7.57
CA GLY A 16 1.43 -13.13 9.00
C GLY A 16 1.54 -14.39 9.87
N ASN A 17 1.25 -15.57 9.30
CA ASN A 17 1.38 -16.86 9.98
C ASN A 17 2.76 -17.53 9.78
N SER A 18 3.74 -16.87 9.15
CA SER A 18 5.08 -17.46 8.89
C SER A 18 5.83 -17.82 10.17
N MET A 19 5.54 -17.15 11.29
CA MET A 19 6.09 -17.51 12.59
C MET A 19 5.74 -18.96 12.99
N LEU A 20 4.52 -19.40 12.72
CA LEU A 20 4.09 -20.78 12.99
C LEU A 20 4.91 -21.77 12.15
N TYR A 21 5.19 -21.44 10.90
CA TYR A 21 6.04 -22.26 10.03
C TYR A 21 7.43 -22.46 10.65
N PHE A 22 8.13 -21.39 11.03
CA PHE A 22 9.47 -21.50 11.60
C PHE A 22 9.48 -22.34 12.89
N LYS A 23 8.47 -22.18 13.75
CA LYS A 23 8.30 -23.02 14.94
C LYS A 23 8.12 -24.50 14.58
N LEU A 24 7.29 -24.82 13.59
CA LEU A 24 7.05 -26.19 13.14
C LEU A 24 8.29 -26.85 12.50
N THR A 25 9.21 -26.06 11.94
CA THR A 25 10.51 -26.56 11.45
C THR A 25 11.53 -26.83 12.57
N GLY A 26 11.19 -26.51 13.82
CA GLY A 26 12.05 -26.74 14.99
C GLY A 26 12.98 -25.57 15.33
N MET A 27 12.80 -24.41 14.70
CA MET A 27 13.57 -23.20 14.98
C MET A 27 13.19 -22.61 16.35
N GLY A 28 14.14 -21.95 17.03
CA GLY A 28 13.87 -21.35 18.34
C GLY A 28 12.82 -20.25 18.28
N ASP A 29 12.14 -20.00 19.41
CA ASP A 29 11.14 -18.91 19.51
C ASP A 29 11.77 -17.54 19.22
N MET A 30 13.00 -17.31 19.72
CA MET A 30 13.75 -16.07 19.50
C MET A 30 14.14 -15.91 18.03
N GLU A 31 14.68 -16.96 17.41
CA GLU A 31 15.09 -16.95 15.99
C GLU A 31 13.89 -16.68 15.08
N SER A 32 12.78 -17.38 15.31
CA SER A 32 11.54 -17.20 14.54
C SER A 32 10.97 -15.78 14.66
N SER A 33 11.10 -15.17 15.85
CA SER A 33 10.66 -13.80 16.11
C SER A 33 11.55 -12.77 15.41
N ILE A 34 12.86 -12.99 15.40
CA ILE A 34 13.81 -12.15 14.67
C ILE A 34 13.50 -12.20 13.17
N LEU A 35 13.39 -13.40 12.58
CA LEU A 35 13.08 -13.59 11.15
C LEU A 35 11.76 -12.93 10.73
N THR A 36 10.75 -12.92 11.61
CA THR A 36 9.45 -12.30 11.30
C THR A 36 9.52 -10.77 11.43
N SER A 37 10.20 -10.26 12.45
CA SER A 37 10.29 -8.82 12.72
C SER A 37 11.22 -8.08 11.74
N GLU A 38 12.35 -8.67 11.38
CA GLU A 38 13.30 -8.09 10.43
C GLU A 38 12.69 -7.87 9.05
N GLY A 39 11.79 -8.76 8.59
CA GLY A 39 11.13 -8.63 7.30
C GLY A 39 10.29 -7.35 7.24
N THR A 40 9.71 -6.94 8.37
CA THR A 40 8.98 -5.67 8.49
C THR A 40 9.94 -4.49 8.45
N VAL A 41 11.06 -4.57 9.18
CA VAL A 41 12.09 -3.51 9.20
C VAL A 41 12.70 -3.33 7.81
N MET A 42 13.11 -4.41 7.14
CA MET A 42 13.61 -4.39 5.77
C MET A 42 12.55 -3.91 4.78
N GLY A 43 11.28 -4.25 5.02
CA GLY A 43 10.14 -3.72 4.30
C GLY A 43 10.06 -2.20 4.35
N MET A 44 10.36 -1.56 5.48
CA MET A 44 10.38 -0.09 5.58
C MET A 44 11.42 0.52 4.63
N PHE A 45 12.63 -0.03 4.61
CA PHE A 45 13.68 0.42 3.69
C PHE A 45 13.33 0.10 2.22
N GLY A 46 12.75 -1.07 1.98
CA GLY A 46 12.25 -1.48 0.68
C GLY A 46 11.18 -0.54 0.14
N ASN A 47 10.25 -0.07 0.98
CA ASN A 47 9.22 0.88 0.57
C ASN A 47 9.80 2.24 0.14
N ILE A 48 10.83 2.72 0.85
CA ILE A 48 11.55 3.95 0.45
C ILE A 48 12.25 3.74 -0.90
N LEU A 49 13.00 2.64 -1.03
CA LEU A 49 13.69 2.31 -2.28
C LEU A 49 12.71 2.15 -3.44
N GLY A 50 11.61 1.44 -3.22
CA GLY A 50 10.54 1.22 -4.17
C GLY A 50 9.87 2.50 -4.63
N GLY A 51 9.66 3.46 -3.72
CA GLY A 51 9.18 4.80 -4.06
C GLY A 51 10.14 5.54 -5.00
N LEU A 52 11.43 5.57 -4.65
CA LEU A 52 12.47 6.22 -5.48
C LEU A 52 12.61 5.58 -6.86
N VAL A 53 12.60 4.25 -6.91
CA VAL A 53 12.65 3.48 -8.16
C VAL A 53 11.40 3.76 -8.99
N ALA A 54 10.21 3.67 -8.41
CA ALA A 54 8.95 3.91 -9.12
C ALA A 54 8.87 5.34 -9.68
N ASP A 55 9.30 6.35 -8.92
CA ASP A 55 9.35 7.74 -9.36
C ASP A 55 10.40 7.97 -10.46
N SER A 56 11.55 7.29 -10.39
CA SER A 56 12.55 7.28 -11.45
C SER A 56 11.99 6.68 -12.75
N LEU A 57 11.32 5.53 -12.67
CA LEU A 57 10.68 4.88 -13.81
C LEU A 57 9.54 5.75 -14.37
N ALA A 58 8.73 6.38 -13.51
CA ALA A 58 7.65 7.26 -13.92
C ALA A 58 8.18 8.49 -14.71
N ARG A 59 9.30 9.07 -14.29
CA ARG A 59 9.93 10.17 -15.02
C ARG A 59 10.45 9.76 -16.40
N ARG A 60 10.94 8.54 -16.55
CA ARG A 60 11.53 8.04 -17.81
C ARG A 60 10.49 7.49 -18.79
N LEU A 61 9.49 6.78 -18.29
CA LEU A 61 8.51 6.01 -19.09
C LEU A 61 7.09 6.59 -19.02
N GLY A 62 6.92 7.74 -18.36
CA GLY A 62 5.63 8.39 -18.18
C GLY A 62 4.64 7.49 -17.43
N TYR A 63 3.42 7.39 -17.95
CA TYR A 63 2.35 6.62 -17.32
C TYR A 63 2.65 5.11 -17.24
N HIS A 64 3.56 4.57 -18.04
CA HIS A 64 3.92 3.14 -17.94
C HIS A 64 4.96 2.85 -16.86
N GLY A 65 5.65 3.86 -16.31
CA GLY A 65 6.72 3.66 -15.34
C GLY A 65 6.25 3.06 -14.02
N ARG A 66 5.16 3.60 -13.43
CA ARG A 66 4.65 3.12 -12.14
C ARG A 66 4.16 1.67 -12.20
N PRO A 67 3.32 1.24 -13.17
CA PRO A 67 2.92 -0.17 -13.26
C PRO A 67 4.10 -1.11 -13.55
N LEU A 68 5.13 -0.66 -14.29
CA LEU A 68 6.33 -1.47 -14.52
C LEU A 68 7.10 -1.72 -13.22
N SER A 69 7.22 -0.72 -12.34
CA SER A 69 7.82 -0.89 -11.01
C SER A 69 7.09 -1.95 -10.19
N ALA A 70 5.76 -1.97 -10.25
CA ALA A 70 4.95 -3.00 -9.59
C ALA A 70 5.14 -4.40 -10.18
N GLN A 71 5.31 -4.51 -11.51
CA GLN A 71 5.63 -5.80 -12.13
C GLN A 71 7.01 -6.31 -11.71
N ILE A 72 8.03 -5.43 -11.66
CA ILE A 72 9.39 -5.79 -11.24
C ILE A 72 9.38 -6.33 -9.81
N THR A 73 8.74 -5.62 -8.88
CA THR A 73 8.72 -6.04 -7.47
C THR A 73 7.97 -7.37 -7.28
N VAL A 74 6.84 -7.58 -7.97
CA VAL A 74 6.11 -8.86 -7.91
C VAL A 74 6.89 -10.00 -8.58
N ALA A 75 7.55 -9.73 -9.71
CA ALA A 75 8.37 -10.70 -10.42
C ALA A 75 9.61 -11.12 -9.63
N ILE A 76 10.15 -10.25 -8.78
CA ILE A 76 11.23 -10.59 -7.83
C ILE A 76 10.68 -11.25 -6.57
N GLY A 77 9.52 -10.79 -6.08
CA GLY A 77 8.89 -11.29 -4.86
C GLY A 77 8.45 -12.76 -4.96
N ILE A 78 7.85 -13.16 -6.08
CA ILE A 78 7.38 -14.54 -6.28
C ILE A 78 8.52 -15.57 -6.13
N PRO A 79 9.65 -15.46 -6.86
CA PRO A 79 10.79 -16.37 -6.69
C PRO A 79 11.38 -16.37 -5.29
N LEU A 80 11.49 -15.20 -4.63
CA LEU A 80 12.06 -15.11 -3.29
C LEU A 80 11.19 -15.82 -2.26
N VAL A 81 9.87 -15.66 -2.32
CA VAL A 81 8.95 -16.38 -1.43
C VAL A 81 8.88 -17.87 -1.76
N PHE A 82 8.95 -18.22 -3.04
CA PHE A 82 9.08 -19.62 -3.44
C PHE A 82 10.37 -20.24 -2.87
N LEU A 83 11.49 -19.52 -2.91
CA LEU A 83 12.76 -19.96 -2.33
C LEU A 83 12.68 -20.08 -0.80
N GLN A 84 12.01 -19.14 -0.13
CA GLN A 84 11.79 -19.15 1.31
C GLN A 84 11.05 -20.41 1.78
N PHE A 85 9.97 -20.79 1.08
CA PHE A 85 9.11 -21.88 1.53
C PHE A 85 9.43 -23.24 0.89
N TYR A 86 9.85 -23.27 -0.38
CA TYR A 86 10.10 -24.51 -1.12
C TYR A 86 11.59 -24.78 -1.36
N GLY A 87 12.42 -23.72 -1.41
CA GLY A 87 13.85 -23.85 -1.68
C GLY A 87 14.65 -24.44 -0.52
N ILE A 88 14.17 -24.27 0.70
CA ILE A 88 14.82 -24.77 1.91
C ILE A 88 13.96 -25.90 2.49
N PRO A 89 14.44 -27.16 2.50
CA PRO A 89 13.74 -28.27 3.12
C PRO A 89 13.46 -27.98 4.60
N ALA A 90 12.28 -28.39 5.07
CA ALA A 90 11.92 -28.24 6.47
C ALA A 90 12.95 -28.97 7.36
N GLY A 91 13.54 -28.25 8.32
CA GLY A 91 14.54 -28.80 9.26
C GLY A 91 16.01 -28.60 8.89
N ASP A 92 16.34 -28.33 7.62
CA ASP A 92 17.73 -28.17 7.15
C ASP A 92 18.13 -26.70 6.89
N GLY A 93 17.21 -25.77 7.12
CA GLY A 93 17.42 -24.35 6.83
C GLY A 93 18.27 -23.65 7.87
N SER A 94 19.37 -23.03 7.43
CA SER A 94 20.15 -22.12 8.27
C SER A 94 19.38 -20.82 8.53
N PHE A 95 19.40 -20.35 9.78
CA PHE A 95 18.86 -19.04 10.17
C PHE A 95 19.31 -17.92 9.22
N TRP A 96 20.60 -17.86 8.87
CA TRP A 96 21.15 -16.82 8.00
C TRP A 96 20.66 -16.90 6.55
N ALA A 97 20.32 -18.10 6.08
CA ALA A 97 19.73 -18.27 4.75
C ALA A 97 18.31 -17.69 4.72
N TYR A 98 17.49 -18.00 5.73
CA TYR A 98 16.17 -17.39 5.88
C TYR A 98 16.27 -15.88 6.04
N PHE A 99 17.21 -15.40 6.85
CA PHE A 99 17.45 -13.98 7.06
C PHE A 99 17.71 -13.25 5.74
N ALA A 100 18.65 -13.75 4.93
CA ALA A 100 19.00 -13.14 3.66
C ALA A 100 17.82 -13.12 2.67
N ILE A 101 17.03 -14.20 2.60
CA ILE A 101 15.89 -14.30 1.69
C ILE A 101 14.77 -13.35 2.13
N ILE A 102 14.42 -13.33 3.41
CA ILE A 102 13.36 -12.48 3.96
C ILE A 102 13.77 -11.00 3.87
N ALA A 103 15.03 -10.67 4.18
CA ALA A 103 15.56 -9.33 4.01
C ALA A 103 15.54 -8.88 2.54
N GLY A 104 15.96 -9.75 1.61
CA GLY A 104 15.89 -9.49 0.18
C GLY A 104 14.45 -9.28 -0.31
N PHE A 105 13.51 -10.09 0.18
CA PHE A 105 12.09 -9.93 -0.11
C PHE A 105 11.54 -8.62 0.46
N GLY A 106 11.86 -8.27 1.70
CA GLY A 106 11.48 -6.99 2.30
C GLY A 106 12.02 -5.79 1.53
N LEU A 107 13.26 -5.87 1.05
CA LEU A 107 13.92 -4.80 0.30
C LEU A 107 13.43 -4.66 -1.14
N LEU A 108 13.04 -5.75 -1.82
CA LEU A 108 12.78 -5.75 -3.27
C LEU A 108 11.33 -6.10 -3.65
N GLY A 109 10.59 -6.81 -2.80
CA GLY A 109 9.26 -7.35 -3.06
C GLY A 109 8.10 -6.51 -2.49
N SER A 110 8.39 -5.45 -1.74
CA SER A 110 7.39 -4.64 -1.00
C SER A 110 6.91 -3.39 -1.75
N TRP A 111 7.41 -3.11 -2.95
CA TRP A 111 7.30 -1.77 -3.54
C TRP A 111 5.92 -1.41 -4.09
N ALA A 112 5.09 -2.41 -4.36
CA ALA A 112 3.87 -2.28 -5.17
C ALA A 112 2.88 -1.24 -4.59
N GLN A 113 2.69 -1.25 -3.26
CA GLN A 113 1.70 -0.40 -2.62
C GLN A 113 2.12 1.08 -2.60
N PHE A 114 3.32 1.37 -2.11
CA PHE A 114 3.80 2.74 -1.94
C PHE A 114 4.40 3.35 -3.21
N GLY A 115 5.04 2.54 -4.07
CA GLY A 115 5.64 3.01 -5.32
C GLY A 115 4.64 3.16 -6.46
N THR A 116 3.58 2.34 -6.47
CA THR A 116 2.66 2.26 -7.62
C THR A 116 1.22 2.56 -7.25
N ASN A 117 0.62 1.82 -6.31
CA ASN A 117 -0.83 1.91 -6.05
C ASN A 117 -1.25 3.27 -5.51
N PHE A 118 -0.66 3.71 -4.39
CA PHE A 118 -1.02 4.99 -3.78
C PHE A 118 -0.72 6.19 -4.68
N PRO A 119 0.43 6.27 -5.37
CA PRO A 119 0.65 7.37 -6.30
C PRO A 119 -0.37 7.40 -7.44
N ILE A 120 -0.71 6.25 -8.03
CA ILE A 120 -1.73 6.19 -9.10
C ILE A 120 -3.10 6.61 -8.58
N LEU A 121 -3.50 6.17 -7.38
CA LEU A 121 -4.75 6.60 -6.76
C LEU A 121 -4.74 8.12 -6.46
N SER A 122 -3.61 8.67 -6.03
CA SER A 122 -3.46 10.11 -5.78
C SER A 122 -3.64 10.92 -7.06
N ASP A 123 -3.11 10.42 -8.18
CA ASP A 123 -3.21 11.10 -9.47
C ASP A 123 -4.65 11.10 -10.02
N ILE A 124 -5.38 9.99 -9.84
CA ILE A 124 -6.74 9.83 -10.38
C ILE A 124 -7.79 10.47 -9.46
N ALA A 125 -7.60 10.38 -8.14
CA ALA A 125 -8.61 10.82 -7.20
C ALA A 125 -8.67 12.37 -7.09
N PRO A 126 -9.89 12.95 -7.02
CA PRO A 126 -10.06 14.40 -6.88
C PRO A 126 -9.44 14.90 -5.58
N SER A 127 -8.72 16.03 -5.61
CA SER A 127 -7.96 16.57 -4.47
C SER A 127 -8.73 16.63 -3.15
N ARG A 128 -10.04 16.92 -3.19
CA ARG A 128 -10.92 17.01 -2.01
C ARG A 128 -11.20 15.66 -1.34
N ASP A 129 -11.20 14.57 -2.10
CA ASP A 129 -11.64 13.24 -1.64
C ASP A 129 -10.53 12.17 -1.76
N ARG A 130 -9.28 12.54 -2.09
CA ARG A 130 -8.14 11.62 -2.21
C ARG A 130 -8.00 10.70 -1.01
N SER A 131 -7.99 11.27 0.19
CA SER A 131 -7.85 10.50 1.43
C SER A 131 -9.01 9.54 1.65
N LYS A 132 -10.24 9.92 1.26
CA LYS A 132 -11.42 9.03 1.39
C LYS A 132 -11.34 7.86 0.41
N VAL A 133 -10.94 8.12 -0.83
CA VAL A 133 -10.79 7.08 -1.86
C VAL A 133 -9.69 6.09 -1.45
N MET A 134 -8.55 6.60 -0.99
CA MET A 134 -7.46 5.75 -0.47
C MET A 134 -7.88 4.96 0.77
N ALA A 135 -8.59 5.59 1.71
CA ALA A 135 -9.07 4.89 2.91
C ALA A 135 -10.05 3.76 2.56
N TRP A 136 -10.97 3.99 1.62
CA TRP A 136 -11.89 2.97 1.14
C TRP A 136 -11.18 1.82 0.43
N GLU A 137 -10.19 2.13 -0.40
CA GLU A 137 -9.37 1.10 -1.06
C GLU A 137 -8.64 0.24 -0.03
N CYS A 138 -7.88 0.84 0.89
CA CYS A 138 -7.18 0.10 1.93
C CYS A 138 -8.13 -0.70 2.82
N ALA A 139 -9.29 -0.15 3.17
CA ALA A 139 -10.26 -0.85 4.00
C ALA A 139 -10.81 -2.10 3.30
N LEU A 140 -11.20 -1.98 2.03
CA LEU A 140 -11.75 -3.12 1.28
C LEU A 140 -10.68 -4.18 1.01
N GLU A 141 -9.49 -3.77 0.61
CA GLU A 141 -8.38 -4.67 0.30
C GLU A 141 -7.97 -5.48 1.53
N ASN A 142 -7.73 -4.81 2.67
CA ASN A 142 -7.34 -5.48 3.90
C ASN A 142 -8.46 -6.34 4.47
N SER A 143 -9.72 -5.88 4.43
CA SER A 143 -10.85 -6.64 4.97
C SER A 143 -11.08 -7.93 4.19
N ILE A 144 -11.08 -7.85 2.85
CA ILE A 144 -11.31 -9.02 1.99
C ILE A 144 -10.11 -9.97 2.05
N ALA A 145 -8.89 -9.44 2.02
CA ALA A 145 -7.69 -10.26 2.11
C ALA A 145 -7.59 -11.02 3.43
N ASN A 146 -7.86 -10.36 4.57
CA ASN A 146 -7.82 -11.01 5.88
C ASN A 146 -9.01 -11.94 6.12
N ALA A 147 -10.16 -11.71 5.49
CA ALA A 147 -11.29 -12.63 5.56
C ALA A 147 -11.03 -13.92 4.74
N ILE A 148 -10.47 -13.79 3.54
CA ILE A 148 -10.34 -14.92 2.60
C ILE A 148 -9.01 -15.66 2.76
N GLY A 149 -7.90 -14.94 2.97
CA GLY A 149 -6.55 -15.49 2.98
C GLY A 149 -6.38 -16.66 3.96
N PRO A 150 -6.66 -16.48 5.26
CA PRO A 150 -6.54 -17.56 6.26
C PRO A 150 -7.46 -18.76 5.95
N ILE A 151 -8.70 -18.51 5.51
CA ILE A 151 -9.66 -19.57 5.15
C ILE A 151 -9.13 -20.39 3.98
N PHE A 152 -8.59 -19.73 2.96
CA PHE A 152 -8.06 -20.42 1.78
C PHE A 152 -6.86 -21.29 2.13
N VAL A 153 -5.94 -20.80 2.96
CA VAL A 153 -4.82 -21.60 3.47
C VAL A 153 -5.31 -22.79 4.27
N ALA A 154 -6.26 -22.59 5.19
CA ALA A 154 -6.79 -23.66 6.04
C ALA A 154 -7.46 -24.77 5.21
N VAL A 155 -8.33 -24.41 4.28
CA VAL A 155 -9.01 -25.37 3.39
C VAL A 155 -8.00 -26.11 2.52
N LEU A 156 -7.01 -25.41 1.96
CA LEU A 156 -6.01 -26.04 1.09
C LEU A 156 -5.09 -26.97 1.90
N ALA A 157 -4.69 -26.58 3.10
CA ALA A 157 -3.91 -27.40 4.01
C ALA A 157 -4.66 -28.68 4.41
N GLU A 158 -5.95 -28.56 4.78
CA GLU A 158 -6.79 -29.71 5.16
C GLU A 158 -7.10 -30.63 3.98
N ARG A 159 -7.65 -30.08 2.89
CA ARG A 159 -8.21 -30.90 1.80
C ARG A 159 -7.20 -31.39 0.79
N CYS A 160 -6.14 -30.62 0.51
CA CYS A 160 -5.15 -30.98 -0.50
C CYS A 160 -3.91 -31.64 0.11
N PHE A 161 -3.56 -31.31 1.35
CA PHE A 161 -2.32 -31.78 1.98
C PHE A 161 -2.53 -32.58 3.27
N GLY A 162 -3.78 -32.78 3.72
CA GLY A 162 -4.11 -33.66 4.84
C GLY A 162 -3.73 -33.12 6.23
N TYR A 163 -3.50 -31.81 6.36
CA TYR A 163 -3.17 -31.20 7.65
C TYR A 163 -4.39 -31.21 8.59
N THR A 164 -4.24 -31.72 9.81
CA THR A 164 -5.32 -31.69 10.82
C THR A 164 -5.02 -30.62 11.88
N PHE A 165 -5.72 -29.49 11.82
CA PHE A 165 -5.61 -28.44 12.84
C PHE A 165 -6.00 -29.00 14.23
N GLY A 166 -5.17 -28.77 15.25
CA GLY A 166 -5.46 -29.16 16.64
C GLY A 166 -5.02 -30.56 17.07
N LYS A 167 -4.49 -31.39 16.16
CA LYS A 167 -3.71 -32.58 16.56
C LYS A 167 -2.23 -32.21 16.63
N VAL A 168 -1.84 -31.65 17.77
CA VAL A 168 -0.42 -31.56 18.11
C VAL A 168 0.03 -33.00 18.35
N ASP A 169 0.83 -33.56 17.45
CA ASP A 169 1.55 -34.80 17.75
C ASP A 169 2.30 -34.60 19.06
N ALA A 170 2.32 -35.63 19.91
CA ALA A 170 2.86 -35.57 21.28
C ALA A 170 4.31 -35.03 21.37
N ASP A 171 5.02 -34.96 20.25
CA ASP A 171 6.40 -34.48 20.12
C ASP A 171 6.53 -32.99 19.72
N GLY A 172 5.43 -32.27 19.47
CA GLY A 172 5.45 -30.83 19.12
C GLY A 172 6.17 -30.49 17.80
N LYS A 173 6.61 -31.50 17.04
CA LYS A 173 7.41 -31.38 15.82
C LYS A 173 6.95 -32.42 14.78
N SER A 174 5.91 -32.13 14.02
CA SER A 174 5.54 -32.97 12.87
C SER A 174 6.02 -32.32 11.57
N LEU A 175 7.20 -32.74 11.12
CA LEU A 175 7.81 -32.28 9.87
C LEU A 175 6.90 -32.52 8.65
N HIS A 176 6.08 -33.57 8.71
CA HIS A 176 5.05 -33.86 7.72
C HIS A 176 3.97 -32.77 7.67
N SER A 177 3.47 -32.35 8.84
CA SER A 177 2.49 -31.29 8.98
C SER A 177 3.08 -29.92 8.59
N ALA A 178 4.34 -29.67 8.92
CA ALA A 178 5.08 -28.48 8.47
C ALA A 178 5.14 -28.43 6.93
N THR A 179 5.50 -29.54 6.29
CA THR A 179 5.61 -29.65 4.83
C THR A 179 4.26 -29.46 4.13
N ALA A 180 3.18 -30.03 4.69
CA ALA A 180 1.82 -29.86 4.20
C ALA A 180 1.35 -28.39 4.28
N LEU A 181 1.58 -27.75 5.42
CA LEU A 181 1.23 -26.35 5.65
C LEU A 181 1.99 -25.42 4.70
N VAL A 182 3.29 -25.64 4.53
CA VAL A 182 4.16 -24.85 3.64
C VAL A 182 3.73 -24.91 2.19
N LYS A 183 3.37 -26.10 1.70
CA LYS A 183 2.87 -26.25 0.33
C LYS A 183 1.56 -25.49 0.14
N ALA A 184 0.66 -25.53 1.12
CA ALA A 184 -0.59 -24.77 1.11
C ALA A 184 -0.34 -23.25 1.13
N MET A 185 0.54 -22.78 2.03
CA MET A 185 0.91 -21.37 2.13
C MET A 185 1.55 -20.86 0.84
N THR A 186 2.51 -21.62 0.29
CA THR A 186 3.22 -21.25 -0.95
C THR A 186 2.26 -21.12 -2.12
N ALA A 187 1.33 -22.07 -2.29
CA ALA A 187 0.32 -22.00 -3.34
C ALA A 187 -0.62 -20.79 -3.14
N THR A 188 -1.04 -20.53 -1.90
CA THR A 188 -1.92 -19.41 -1.56
C THR A 188 -1.22 -18.05 -1.66
N ILE A 189 0.11 -18.01 -1.65
CA ILE A 189 0.88 -16.78 -1.88
C ILE A 189 1.15 -16.59 -3.38
N CYS A 190 1.68 -17.62 -4.05
CA CYS A 190 2.13 -17.51 -5.44
C CYS A 190 0.95 -17.29 -6.40
N ILE A 191 -0.17 -18.00 -6.22
CA ILE A 191 -1.32 -17.90 -7.15
C ILE A 191 -1.91 -16.47 -7.15
N PRO A 192 -2.26 -15.85 -6.00
CA PRO A 192 -2.74 -14.48 -5.98
C PRO A 192 -1.72 -13.46 -6.50
N TRP A 193 -0.42 -13.63 -6.23
CA TRP A 193 0.60 -12.72 -6.79
C TRP A 193 0.78 -12.86 -8.30
N VAL A 194 0.61 -14.05 -8.87
CA VAL A 194 0.56 -14.22 -10.33
C VAL A 194 -0.65 -13.49 -10.91
N ILE A 195 -1.83 -13.61 -10.29
CA ILE A 195 -3.02 -12.85 -10.68
C ILE A 195 -2.76 -11.33 -10.56
N CYS A 196 -2.08 -10.92 -9.49
CA CYS A 196 -1.67 -9.54 -9.24
C CYS A 196 -0.76 -9.00 -10.36
N PHE A 197 0.20 -9.80 -10.81
CA PHE A 197 1.09 -9.46 -11.94
C PHE A 197 0.30 -9.23 -13.25
N PHE A 198 -0.67 -10.09 -13.55
CA PHE A 198 -1.55 -9.88 -14.70
C PHE A 198 -2.44 -8.64 -14.55
N ALA A 199 -2.93 -8.37 -13.34
CA ALA A 199 -3.70 -7.16 -13.06
C ALA A 199 -2.87 -5.88 -13.28
N TYR A 200 -1.58 -5.89 -12.90
CA TYR A 200 -0.64 -4.81 -13.22
C TYR A 200 -0.36 -4.68 -14.72
N THR A 201 -0.41 -5.77 -15.47
CA THR A 201 -0.30 -5.72 -16.94
C THR A 201 -1.49 -4.96 -17.56
N ILE A 202 -2.72 -5.23 -17.08
CA ILE A 202 -3.91 -4.50 -17.52
C ILE A 202 -3.81 -3.00 -17.15
N LEU A 203 -3.17 -2.69 -16.03
CA LEU A 203 -2.99 -1.33 -15.54
C LEU A 203 -2.17 -0.45 -16.50
N HIS A 204 -1.24 -1.03 -17.28
CA HIS A 204 -0.55 -0.27 -18.32
C HIS A 204 -1.49 0.32 -19.36
N TRP A 205 -2.65 -0.28 -19.59
CA TRP A 205 -3.64 0.22 -20.54
C TRP A 205 -4.73 1.06 -19.89
N SER A 206 -5.17 0.71 -18.67
CA SER A 206 -6.22 1.45 -17.97
C SER A 206 -5.70 2.78 -17.43
N TYR A 207 -4.48 2.83 -16.87
CA TYR A 207 -3.97 4.03 -16.21
C TYR A 207 -3.86 5.26 -17.12
N PRO A 208 -3.32 5.20 -18.35
CA PRO A 208 -3.33 6.35 -19.25
C PRO A 208 -4.74 6.81 -19.62
N ARG A 209 -5.68 5.88 -19.77
CA ARG A 209 -7.09 6.18 -20.09
C ARG A 209 -7.79 6.86 -18.92
N ASP A 210 -7.57 6.37 -17.71
CA ASP A 210 -8.15 6.92 -16.49
C ASP A 210 -7.58 8.30 -16.18
N MET A 211 -6.29 8.51 -16.44
CA MET A 211 -5.66 9.83 -16.34
C MET A 211 -6.30 10.85 -17.30
N LYS A 212 -6.51 10.48 -18.56
CA LYS A 212 -7.16 11.35 -19.54
C LYS A 212 -8.57 11.73 -19.09
N ARG A 213 -9.34 10.76 -18.60
CA ARG A 213 -10.70 10.99 -18.05
C ARG A 213 -10.67 11.91 -16.83
N ALA A 214 -9.73 11.71 -15.92
CA ALA A 214 -9.56 12.56 -14.74
C ALA A 214 -9.24 14.01 -15.12
N GLN A 215 -8.36 14.22 -16.11
CA GLN A 215 -8.02 15.53 -16.65
C GLN A 215 -9.22 16.20 -17.34
N GLU A 216 -9.98 15.46 -18.15
CA GLU A 216 -11.21 15.96 -18.79
C GLU A 216 -12.27 16.37 -17.75
N GLN A 217 -12.47 15.58 -16.70
CA GLN A 217 -13.40 15.91 -15.61
C GLN A 217 -12.93 17.14 -14.83
N ALA A 218 -11.63 17.26 -14.56
CA ALA A 218 -11.06 18.43 -13.90
C ALA A 218 -11.23 19.69 -14.76
N ALA A 219 -11.02 19.59 -16.08
CA ALA A 219 -11.24 20.69 -17.01
C ALA A 219 -12.72 21.12 -17.07
N LYS A 220 -13.66 20.16 -17.14
CA LYS A 220 -15.11 20.43 -17.10
C LYS A 220 -15.54 21.11 -15.80
N LYS A 221 -15.04 20.64 -14.65
CA LYS A 221 -15.32 21.27 -13.34
C LYS A 221 -14.79 22.70 -13.28
N ARG A 222 -13.58 22.96 -13.80
CA ARG A 222 -13.02 24.31 -13.90
C ARG A 222 -13.82 25.22 -14.84
N ALA A 223 -14.32 24.67 -15.95
CA ALA A 223 -15.16 25.42 -16.89
C ALA A 223 -16.53 25.80 -16.29
N ASN A 224 -17.11 24.93 -15.46
CA ASN A 224 -18.41 25.14 -14.81
C ASN A 224 -18.29 25.80 -13.41
N SER A 225 -17.10 26.27 -13.02
CA SER A 225 -16.91 26.91 -11.72
C SER A 225 -17.62 28.28 -11.71
N PRO A 226 -18.41 28.62 -10.67
CA PRO A 226 -19.30 29.78 -10.63
C PRO A 226 -18.59 31.12 -10.84
N GLU A 227 -17.27 31.19 -10.60
CA GLU A 227 -16.43 32.36 -10.89
C GLU A 227 -16.54 32.83 -12.35
N LYS A 228 -16.68 31.92 -13.32
CA LYS A 228 -16.92 32.29 -14.73
C LYS A 228 -18.36 32.67 -15.01
N THR A 229 -19.33 32.01 -14.37
CA THR A 229 -20.75 32.35 -14.52
C THR A 229 -21.00 33.77 -14.02
N THR A 230 -20.43 34.15 -12.88
CA THR A 230 -20.51 35.52 -12.34
C THR A 230 -19.81 36.53 -13.24
N ILE A 231 -18.62 36.24 -13.79
CA ILE A 231 -17.93 37.16 -14.73
C ILE A 231 -18.70 37.29 -16.05
N GLN A 232 -19.26 36.20 -16.60
CA GLN A 232 -20.08 36.26 -17.82
C GLN A 232 -21.42 36.97 -17.59
N GLU A 233 -22.05 36.77 -16.44
CA GLU A 233 -23.31 37.41 -16.06
C GLU A 233 -23.12 38.92 -15.79
N VAL A 234 -22.02 39.30 -15.12
CA VAL A 234 -21.63 40.70 -14.88
C VAL A 234 -21.20 41.39 -16.18
N ALA A 235 -20.49 40.68 -17.08
CA ALA A 235 -20.14 41.21 -18.39
C ALA A 235 -21.37 41.35 -19.33
N ALA A 236 -22.36 40.47 -19.20
CA ALA A 236 -23.59 40.51 -19.98
C ALA A 236 -24.62 41.55 -19.47
N THR A 237 -24.57 41.93 -18.19
CA THR A 237 -25.48 42.93 -17.60
C THR A 237 -25.04 44.38 -17.83
N GLY A 238 -23.87 44.62 -18.42
CA GLY A 238 -23.47 45.94 -18.91
C GLY A 238 -23.32 47.04 -17.85
N THR A 239 -23.33 46.69 -16.56
CA THR A 239 -23.10 47.66 -15.49
C THR A 239 -21.61 47.90 -15.34
N ALA A 240 -21.16 49.08 -15.76
CA ALA A 240 -19.80 49.58 -15.60
C ALA A 240 -19.48 49.87 -14.13
N THR A 241 -19.38 48.83 -13.31
CA THR A 241 -18.78 48.94 -11.98
C THR A 241 -17.27 48.70 -12.15
N PRO A 242 -16.38 49.50 -11.52
CA PRO A 242 -14.94 49.34 -11.72
C PRO A 242 -14.54 47.92 -11.33
N ILE A 243 -13.80 47.25 -12.22
CA ILE A 243 -13.36 45.86 -12.07
C ILE A 243 -12.71 45.63 -10.69
N ALA A 244 -12.06 46.66 -10.12
CA ALA A 244 -11.47 46.64 -8.79
C ALA A 244 -12.47 46.35 -7.65
N GLU A 245 -13.63 47.02 -7.61
CA GLU A 245 -14.63 46.82 -6.53
C GLU A 245 -15.34 45.47 -6.63
N ALA A 246 -15.58 44.98 -7.84
CA ALA A 246 -16.14 43.65 -8.04
C ALA A 246 -15.15 42.56 -7.63
N THR A 247 -13.85 42.77 -7.89
CA THR A 247 -12.79 41.84 -7.47
C THR A 247 -12.65 41.82 -5.95
N GLU A 248 -12.71 42.99 -5.31
CA GLU A 248 -12.62 43.12 -3.85
C GLU A 248 -13.84 42.52 -3.13
N ALA A 249 -15.06 42.72 -3.66
CA ALA A 249 -16.26 42.10 -3.14
C ALA A 249 -16.28 40.56 -3.29
N VAL A 250 -15.72 40.03 -4.38
CA VAL A 250 -15.58 38.59 -4.61
C VAL A 250 -14.51 37.98 -3.70
N VAL A 251 -13.38 38.66 -3.47
CA VAL A 251 -12.34 38.23 -2.52
C VAL A 251 -12.87 38.23 -1.08
N LEU A 252 -13.65 39.25 -0.69
CA LEU A 252 -14.28 39.30 0.63
C LEU A 252 -15.33 38.19 0.81
N LYS A 253 -16.08 37.86 -0.24
CA LYS A 253 -17.07 36.79 -0.19
C LYS A 253 -16.42 35.39 -0.18
N ALA A 254 -15.34 35.19 -0.93
CA ALA A 254 -14.53 33.98 -0.87
C ALA A 254 -13.87 33.77 0.51
N ASN A 255 -13.40 34.85 1.15
CA ASN A 255 -12.88 34.81 2.52
C ASN A 255 -13.96 34.56 3.58
N SER A 256 -15.24 34.82 3.27
CA SER A 256 -16.37 34.58 4.19
C SER A 256 -16.97 33.16 4.08
N GLU A 257 -16.71 32.47 2.96
CA GLU A 257 -17.19 31.09 2.71
C GLU A 257 -16.11 30.02 2.95
N GLU A 258 -14.85 30.41 3.21
CA GLU A 258 -13.87 29.55 3.87
C GLU A 258 -14.20 29.44 5.38
N CYS A 259 -14.28 28.21 5.87
CA CYS A 259 -14.57 27.80 7.25
C CYS A 259 -13.85 28.65 8.34
N PRO A 260 -14.38 28.69 9.59
CA PRO A 260 -13.89 29.57 10.64
C PRO A 260 -12.45 29.24 11.04
N GLU A 261 -11.65 30.31 11.18
CA GLU A 261 -10.39 30.42 11.91
C GLU A 261 -9.39 29.27 11.80
N ILE A 262 -8.41 29.42 10.91
CA ILE A 262 -7.01 29.14 11.27
C ILE A 262 -6.20 30.38 10.85
N SER A 263 -6.15 31.38 11.74
CA SER A 263 -5.17 32.44 11.61
C SER A 263 -3.78 31.84 11.77
N ALA A 264 -2.90 32.14 10.82
CA ALA A 264 -1.49 31.85 10.89
C ALA A 264 -0.87 32.28 12.24
N SER A 265 -0.26 31.34 12.95
CA SER A 265 0.87 31.66 13.82
C SER A 265 2.14 31.11 13.18
N VAL A 266 2.82 32.07 12.56
CA VAL A 266 4.23 32.05 12.16
C VAL A 266 5.08 31.34 13.22
N TRP A 267 5.91 30.42 12.74
CA TRP A 267 7.00 29.82 13.49
C TRP A 267 7.90 30.91 14.09
N SER A 268 7.80 31.12 15.40
CA SER A 268 8.78 31.83 16.20
C SER A 268 9.46 30.84 17.13
N LEU A 269 10.79 30.73 17.02
CA LEU A 269 11.70 29.87 17.77
C LEU A 269 11.75 30.12 19.30
N SER A 270 10.79 30.87 19.86
CA SER A 270 10.76 31.26 21.28
C SER A 270 9.89 30.37 22.18
N THR A 271 9.13 29.41 21.63
CA THR A 271 8.18 28.59 22.40
C THR A 271 8.78 27.28 22.93
N TRP A 272 9.99 26.91 22.49
CA TRP A 272 10.65 25.67 22.94
C TRP A 272 11.37 25.80 24.29
N THR A 273 11.66 27.01 24.76
CA THR A 273 12.33 27.23 26.06
C THR A 273 11.39 27.27 27.26
N TYR A 274 10.07 27.41 27.06
CA TYR A 274 9.11 27.48 28.18
C TYR A 274 8.57 26.12 28.66
N LEU A 275 8.72 25.05 27.86
CA LEU A 275 8.19 23.72 28.20
C LEU A 275 9.20 22.78 28.89
N ILE A 276 10.45 23.22 29.10
CA ILE A 276 11.47 22.45 29.85
C ILE A 276 11.59 22.94 31.31
N GLN A 277 10.93 24.05 31.69
CA GLN A 277 11.15 24.69 33.00
C GLN A 277 10.00 24.52 34.00
N THR A 278 8.95 23.74 33.68
CA THR A 278 7.81 23.48 34.57
C THR A 278 7.69 22.03 35.06
N GLU A 279 8.66 21.17 34.75
CA GLU A 279 8.69 19.77 35.20
C GLU A 279 9.70 19.56 36.35
N ASP A 280 9.81 20.54 37.25
CA ASP A 280 10.70 20.49 38.42
C ASP A 280 10.10 21.12 39.70
N ARG A 281 8.77 21.16 39.79
CA ARG A 281 8.06 21.29 41.08
C ARG A 281 6.79 20.47 41.05
N HIS A 282 6.87 19.24 41.55
CA HIS A 282 6.01 18.71 42.61
C HIS A 282 6.55 17.39 43.13
#